data_AF-A0AAD4V0V5-F1
#
_entry.id   AF-A0AAD4V0V5-F1
#
_cell.length_a   1.000
_cell.length_b   1.000
_cell.length_c   1.000
_cell.angle_alpha   90.00
_cell.angle_beta   90.00
_cell.angle_gamma   90.00
#
_symmetry.space_group_name_H-M   'P 1'
#
loop_
_entity.id
_entity.type
_entity.pdbx_description
1 polymer ?
#
loop_
_entity_poly.entity_id
_entity_poly.type
_entity_poly.pdbx_seq_one_letter_code
_entity_poly.pdbx_strand_id
1 'polypeptide(L)'
;MTPYALTYGHDAILPMEIAVQSLRITHQPNLVGEDYSQAMLLEPEGLDRSRIDTLNKLLAGEQAVSRAYNKRVKNKSFEEGEIVWKVVLPLERI
;
A
#
# COMPACT_ATOMS: atom_id res chain seq x y z
N MET A 1 -7.82 4.76 -3.49
CA MET A 1 -6.80 5.77 -3.18
C MET A 1 -5.44 5.18 -3.50
N THR A 2 -4.55 5.95 -4.13
CA THR A 2 -3.19 5.48 -4.44
C THR A 2 -2.32 5.51 -3.18
N PRO A 3 -1.27 4.66 -3.08
CA PRO A 3 -0.32 4.74 -1.97
C PRO A 3 0.28 6.14 -1.80
N TYR A 4 0.55 6.85 -2.92
CA TYR A 4 1.07 8.21 -2.89
C TYR A 4 0.10 9.20 -2.25
N ALA A 5 -1.17 9.19 -2.67
CA ALA A 5 -2.19 10.10 -2.12
C ALA A 5 -2.47 9.85 -0.63
N LEU A 6 -2.31 8.60 -0.16
CA LEU A 6 -2.38 8.28 1.28
C LEU A 6 -1.26 8.95 2.09
N THR A 7 -0.05 8.96 1.55
CA THR A 7 1.13 9.52 2.21
C THR A 7 1.14 11.05 2.14
N TYR A 8 0.91 11.61 0.95
CA TYR A 8 1.12 13.03 0.68
C TYR A 8 -0.17 13.86 0.59
N GLY A 9 -1.33 13.21 0.65
CA GLY A 9 -2.62 13.88 0.70
C GLY A 9 -3.24 14.29 -0.63
N HIS A 10 -2.52 14.12 -1.73
CA HIS A 10 -2.95 14.52 -3.06
C HIS A 10 -2.41 13.54 -4.10
N ASP A 11 -2.98 13.53 -5.30
CA ASP A 11 -2.53 12.63 -6.35
C ASP A 11 -1.14 13.01 -6.87
N ALA A 12 -0.32 12.00 -7.15
CA ALA A 12 1.00 12.21 -7.74
C ALA A 12 0.89 12.97 -9.07
N ILE A 13 1.87 13.84 -9.32
CA ILE A 13 2.09 14.45 -10.63
C ILE A 13 2.98 13.50 -11.43
N LEU A 14 2.48 13.04 -12.57
CA LEU A 14 3.19 12.09 -13.42
C LEU A 14 4.21 12.82 -14.31
N PRO A 15 5.37 12.20 -14.64
CA PRO A 15 6.35 12.81 -15.54
C PRO A 15 5.78 13.23 -16.90
N MET A 16 4.80 12.49 -17.43
CA MET A 16 4.13 12.86 -18.69
C MET A 16 3.30 14.14 -18.57
N GLU A 17 2.72 14.41 -17.40
CA GLU A 17 1.94 15.62 -17.16
C GLU A 17 2.86 16.85 -17.15
N ILE A 18 4.10 16.69 -16.68
CA ILE A 18 5.16 17.70 -16.75
C ILE A 18 5.55 17.93 -18.22
N ALA A 19 5.79 16.84 -18.97
CA ALA A 19 6.21 16.93 -20.37
C ALA A 19 5.17 17.61 -21.27
N VAL A 20 3.88 17.38 -21.03
CA VAL A 20 2.76 17.95 -21.81
C VAL A 20 2.25 19.26 -21.21
N GLN A 21 2.82 19.73 -20.09
CA GLN A 21 2.35 20.90 -19.33
C GLN A 21 0.84 20.83 -19.07
N SER A 22 0.41 19.77 -18.40
CA SER A 22 -1.01 19.55 -18.10
C SER A 22 -1.61 20.69 -17.27
N LEU A 23 -2.94 20.83 -17.30
CA LEU A 23 -3.67 21.82 -16.49
C LEU A 23 -3.29 21.78 -15.00
N ARG A 24 -2.95 20.61 -14.46
CA ARG A 24 -2.49 20.47 -13.06
C ARG A 24 -1.18 21.21 -12.82
N ILE A 25 -0.25 21.17 -13.79
CA ILE A 25 1.00 21.93 -13.76
C ILE A 25 0.74 23.42 -13.97
N THR A 26 -0.14 23.77 -14.90
CA THR A 26 -0.45 25.17 -15.22
C THR A 26 -1.19 25.90 -14.08
N HIS A 27 -2.04 25.18 -13.35
CA HIS A 27 -2.79 25.70 -12.21
C HIS A 27 -2.13 25.44 -10.86
N GLN A 28 -1.04 24.67 -10.82
CA GLN A 28 -0.20 24.67 -9.63
C GLN A 28 0.38 26.08 -9.51
N PRO A 29 0.23 26.76 -8.36
CA PRO A 29 0.98 27.98 -8.16
C PRO A 29 2.46 27.61 -8.31
N ASN A 30 3.29 28.53 -8.80
CA ASN A 30 4.76 28.40 -8.82
C ASN A 30 5.30 28.34 -7.37
N LEU A 31 4.84 27.36 -6.60
CA LEU A 31 5.13 27.18 -5.20
C LEU A 31 6.59 26.74 -5.17
N VAL A 32 7.44 27.67 -4.76
CA VAL A 32 8.76 27.35 -4.22
C VAL A 32 8.54 26.22 -3.22
N GLY A 33 9.39 25.18 -3.22
CA GLY A 33 9.11 23.92 -2.52
C GLY A 33 8.67 24.05 -1.05
N GLU A 34 9.04 25.15 -0.40
CA GLU A 34 8.60 25.55 0.94
C GLU A 34 7.08 25.85 1.03
N ASP A 35 6.52 26.68 0.15
CA ASP A 35 5.08 27.02 0.15
C ASP A 35 4.20 25.81 -0.20
N TYR A 36 4.70 24.92 -1.06
CA TYR A 36 4.05 23.66 -1.38
C TYR A 36 4.00 22.74 -0.17
N SER A 37 5.11 22.61 0.56
CA SER A 37 5.14 21.82 1.79
C SER A 37 4.20 22.35 2.88
N GLN A 38 4.05 23.68 2.99
CA GLN A 38 3.16 24.31 3.95
C GLN A 38 1.69 24.12 3.59
N ALA A 39 1.32 24.29 2.32
CA ALA A 39 -0.04 24.01 1.85
C ALA A 39 -0.42 22.53 2.06
N MET A 40 0.53 21.61 1.84
CA MET A 40 0.34 20.17 2.05
C MET A 40 0.14 19.80 3.53
N LEU A 41 0.76 20.54 4.45
CA LEU A 41 0.60 20.38 5.91
C LEU A 41 -0.77 20.88 6.41
N LEU A 42 -1.41 21.78 5.66
CA LEU A 42 -2.65 22.47 6.03
C LEU A 42 -3.93 21.78 5.54
N GLU A 43 -3.85 20.59 4.95
CA GLU A 43 -5.00 19.82 4.45
C GLU A 43 -5.22 18.50 5.25
N PRO A 44 -5.72 18.51 6.50
CA PRO A 44 -5.70 17.29 7.33
C PRO A 44 -7.05 16.54 7.40
N GLU A 45 -8.19 17.24 7.32
CA GLU A 45 -9.46 16.64 7.80
C GLU A 45 -10.05 15.55 6.90
N GLY A 46 -9.88 15.66 5.57
CA GLY A 46 -10.38 14.66 4.61
C GLY A 46 -9.51 13.41 4.55
N LEU A 47 -8.21 13.56 4.81
CA LEU A 47 -7.22 12.50 4.65
C LEU A 47 -7.28 11.48 5.78
N ASP A 48 -7.56 11.91 7.00
CA ASP A 48 -7.56 11.02 8.15
C ASP A 48 -8.65 9.95 8.06
N ARG A 49 -9.85 10.30 7.57
CA ARG A 49 -10.93 9.32 7.32
C ARG A 49 -10.52 8.29 6.28
N SER A 50 -9.94 8.74 5.17
CA SER A 50 -9.53 7.86 4.08
C SER A 50 -8.34 6.97 4.45
N ARG A 51 -7.43 7.46 5.30
CA ARG A 51 -6.34 6.68 5.91
C ARG A 51 -6.92 5.58 6.80
N ILE A 52 -7.84 5.92 7.70
CA ILE A 52 -8.51 4.94 8.59
C ILE A 52 -9.23 3.87 7.77
N ASP A 53 -10.00 4.26 6.75
CA ASP A 53 -10.71 3.31 5.88
C ASP A 53 -9.75 2.39 5.12
N THR A 54 -8.62 2.91 4.67
CA THR A 54 -7.61 2.11 3.99
C THR A 54 -6.94 1.13 4.95
N LEU A 55 -6.59 1.56 6.17
CA LEU A 55 -6.06 0.68 7.21
C LEU A 55 -7.04 -0.44 7.54
N ASN A 56 -8.33 -0.12 7.71
CA ASN A 56 -9.38 -1.11 7.97
C ASN A 56 -9.47 -2.15 6.85
N LYS A 57 -9.39 -1.71 5.58
CA LYS A 57 -9.39 -2.62 4.41
C LYS A 57 -8.15 -3.51 4.38
N LEU A 58 -6.98 -2.98 4.70
CA LEU A 58 -5.74 -3.77 4.77
C LEU A 58 -5.84 -4.85 5.85
N LEU A 59 -6.26 -4.47 7.07
CA LEU A 59 -6.43 -5.42 8.18
C LEU A 59 -7.49 -6.49 7.85
N ALA A 60 -8.61 -6.10 7.25
CA ALA A 60 -9.64 -7.04 6.81
C ALA A 60 -9.11 -8.00 5.71
N GLY A 61 -8.31 -7.49 4.78
CA GLY A 61 -7.65 -8.28 3.74
C GLY A 61 -6.67 -9.30 4.32
N GLU A 62 -5.79 -8.86 5.22
CA GLU A 62 -4.85 -9.73 5.92
C GLU A 62 -5.58 -10.82 6.70
N GLN A 63 -6.64 -10.45 7.43
CA GLN A 63 -7.46 -11.41 8.17
C GLN A 63 -8.15 -12.42 7.23
N ALA A 64 -8.66 -11.97 6.08
CA ALA A 64 -9.28 -12.84 5.09
C ALA A 64 -8.28 -13.83 4.50
N VAL A 65 -7.07 -13.36 4.15
CA VAL A 65 -5.96 -14.21 3.66
C VAL A 65 -5.55 -15.23 4.71
N SER A 66 -5.35 -14.79 5.96
CA SER A 66 -5.01 -15.66 7.08
C SER A 66 -6.09 -16.73 7.33
N ARG A 67 -7.37 -16.35 7.32
CA ARG A 67 -8.49 -17.30 7.44
C ARG A 67 -8.52 -18.31 6.28
N ALA A 68 -8.34 -17.85 5.04
CA ALA A 68 -8.35 -18.72 3.87
C ALA A 68 -7.18 -19.71 3.89
N TYR A 69 -6.00 -19.27 4.31
CA TYR A 69 -4.82 -20.11 4.50
C TYR A 69 -5.05 -21.13 5.61
N ASN A 70 -5.41 -20.66 6.82
CA ASN A 70 -5.61 -21.52 8.00
C ASN A 70 -6.73 -22.54 7.81
N LYS A 71 -7.76 -22.25 7.00
CA LYS A 71 -8.81 -23.23 6.64
C LYS A 71 -8.25 -24.45 5.90
N ARG A 72 -7.17 -24.29 5.14
CA ARG A 72 -6.55 -25.36 4.33
C ARG A 72 -5.38 -26.03 5.05
N VAL A 73 -4.79 -25.37 6.03
CA VAL A 73 -3.71 -25.92 6.84
C VAL A 73 -4.28 -26.92 7.83
N LYS A 74 -3.76 -28.15 7.79
CA LYS A 74 -3.98 -29.13 8.85
C LYS A 74 -2.76 -29.08 9.77
N ASN A 75 -2.97 -28.76 11.04
CA ASN A 75 -1.91 -28.82 12.03
C ASN A 75 -1.41 -30.27 12.13
N LYS A 76 -0.09 -30.44 12.04
CA LYS A 76 0.60 -31.70 12.27
C LYS A 76 1.61 -31.45 13.38
N SER A 77 1.51 -32.19 14.47
CA SER A 77 2.56 -32.30 15.47
C SER A 77 3.48 -33.45 15.09
N PHE A 78 4.77 -33.31 15.39
CA PHE A 78 5.78 -34.35 15.17
C PHE A 78 6.62 -34.49 16.43
N GLU A 79 7.02 -35.73 16.74
CA GLU A 79 7.87 -36.04 17.89
C GLU A 79 9.33 -36.29 17.44
N GLU A 80 10.26 -36.20 18.40
CA GLU A 80 11.67 -36.48 18.13
C GLU A 80 11.87 -37.95 17.69
N GLY A 81 12.46 -38.14 16.51
CA GLY A 81 12.65 -39.47 15.89
C GLY A 81 11.65 -39.82 14.79
N GLU A 82 10.62 -39.01 14.54
CA GLU A 82 9.70 -39.22 13.43
C GLU A 82 10.29 -38.78 12.07
N ILE A 83 10.18 -39.66 11.06
CA ILE A 83 10.65 -39.38 9.70
C ILE A 83 9.53 -38.68 8.92
N VAL A 84 9.80 -37.47 8.43
CA VAL A 84 8.86 -36.65 7.65
C VAL A 84 9.37 -36.35 6.25
N TRP A 85 8.47 -36.32 5.28
CA TRP A 85 8.78 -35.95 3.89
C TRP A 85 8.79 -34.43 3.74
N LYS A 86 9.91 -33.87 3.25
CA LYS A 86 10.01 -32.47 2.85
C LYS A 86 9.57 -32.32 1.40
N VAL A 87 8.54 -31.50 1.15
CA VAL A 87 8.16 -31.12 -0.22
C VAL A 87 9.14 -30.05 -0.70
N VAL A 88 9.81 -30.31 -1.83
CA VAL A 88 10.63 -29.31 -2.54
C VAL A 88 9.76 -28.74 -3.66
N LEU A 89 9.37 -27.46 -3.52
CA LEU A 89 8.60 -26.78 -4.55
C LEU A 89 9.54 -26.24 -5.65
N PRO A 90 9.18 -26.33 -6.94
CA PRO A 90 9.98 -25.78 -8.03
C PRO A 90 9.74 -24.26 -8.14
N LEU A 91 10.14 -23.51 -7.11
CA LEU A 91 10.01 -22.04 -7.08
C LEU A 91 11.35 -21.31 -7.15
N GLU A 92 12.44 -22.01 -7.45
CA GLU A 92 13.74 -21.39 -7.70
C GLU A 92 14.25 -21.74 -9.10
N ARG A 93 13.87 -20.91 -10.08
CA ARG A 93 14.74 -20.42 -11.17
C ARG A 93 13.97 -19.38 -12.00
N ILE A 94 14.14 -18.11 -11.68
CA ILE A 94 14.10 -17.01 -12.67
C ILE A 94 15.42 -16.28 -12.52
#